data_AF-A0AAE3DNE8-F1
#
_entry.id   AF-A0AAE3DNE8-F1
#
_cell.length_a   1.000
_cell.length_b   1.000
_cell.length_c   1.000
_cell.angle_alpha   90.00
_cell.angle_beta   90.00
_cell.angle_gamma   90.00
#
_symmetry.space_group_name_H-M   'P 1'
#
loop_
_entity.id
_entity.type
_entity.pdbx_description
1 polymer ?
#
loop_
_entity_poly.entity_id
_entity_poly.type
_entity_poly.pdbx_seq_one_letter_code
_entity_poly.pdbx_strand_id
1 'polypeptide(L)'
;MRQYTEADCMNQAGKPYTIHRKIVVLSGKAALMEKSGQLFYCQGGIGSDLLHRSGPIVGISLRTGRKEIVDRSKVLGILRPGHLPWMERKILASISPQEFGIGEPFKGYLCYCLLEDGSLAGGVWVESWEDVVAYTRIQKAYQDHIVVCDKEERVLLEIHRGCVINRTKLWMMEANGVDRVDKETEIFIRAEGGRFYGKRKLRLNPDICERRL
;
A
#
# COMPACT_ATOMS: atom_id res chain seq x y z
N MET A 1 -14.79 -20.04 0.49
CA MET A 1 -13.85 -18.97 0.08
C MET A 1 -14.71 -17.76 -0.28
N ARG A 2 -14.49 -16.59 0.33
CA ARG A 2 -15.30 -15.38 0.03
C ARG A 2 -15.09 -14.98 -1.42
N GLN A 3 -16.17 -14.66 -2.12
CA GLN A 3 -16.11 -14.11 -3.46
C GLN A 3 -16.13 -12.58 -3.37
N TYR A 4 -15.13 -11.93 -3.96
CA TYR A 4 -15.05 -10.47 -4.05
C TYR A 4 -15.76 -9.96 -5.30
N THR A 5 -16.40 -8.82 -5.14
CA THR A 5 -17.17 -8.13 -6.17
C THR A 5 -16.76 -6.66 -6.27
N GLU A 6 -17.34 -5.92 -7.21
CA GLU A 6 -17.12 -4.46 -7.32
C GLU A 6 -17.54 -3.71 -6.06
N ALA A 7 -18.51 -4.23 -5.29
CA ALA A 7 -18.94 -3.63 -4.03
C ALA A 7 -17.83 -3.63 -2.94
N ASP A 8 -16.89 -4.57 -3.03
CA ASP A 8 -15.73 -4.65 -2.15
C ASP A 8 -14.59 -3.69 -2.56
N CYS A 9 -14.71 -3.08 -3.74
CA CYS A 9 -13.72 -2.16 -4.27
C CYS A 9 -14.03 -0.71 -3.87
N MET A 10 -13.00 0.12 -3.88
CA MET A 10 -13.14 1.57 -3.73
C MET A 10 -13.97 2.13 -4.89
N ASN A 11 -14.89 3.06 -4.60
CA ASN A 11 -15.62 3.78 -5.63
C ASN A 11 -14.66 4.76 -6.33
N GLN A 12 -14.54 4.64 -7.65
CA GLN A 12 -13.61 5.44 -8.46
C GLN A 12 -14.32 6.57 -9.23
N ALA A 13 -15.53 6.97 -8.85
CA ALA A 13 -16.24 8.20 -9.28
C ALA A 13 -16.09 8.65 -10.76
N GLY A 14 -15.90 7.70 -11.70
CA GLY A 14 -15.64 7.97 -13.11
C GLY A 14 -14.27 8.60 -13.46
N LYS A 15 -13.34 8.73 -12.50
CA LYS A 15 -12.01 9.29 -12.73
C LYS A 15 -11.00 8.22 -13.14
N PRO A 16 -10.03 8.52 -14.02
CA PRO A 16 -8.87 7.67 -14.23
C PRO A 16 -8.13 7.42 -12.92
N TYR A 17 -7.72 6.19 -12.66
CA TYR A 17 -7.00 5.82 -11.44
C TYR A 17 -5.91 4.79 -11.76
N THR A 18 -4.74 4.97 -11.17
CA THR A 18 -3.67 3.98 -11.25
C THR A 18 -3.96 2.85 -10.28
N ILE A 19 -3.62 1.63 -10.67
CA ILE A 19 -3.60 0.47 -9.77
C ILE A 19 -2.18 0.10 -9.33
N HIS A 20 -1.17 0.86 -9.78
CA HIS A 20 0.21 0.64 -9.37
C HIS A 20 0.35 0.68 -7.85
N ARG A 21 0.97 -0.35 -7.28
CA ARG A 21 1.17 -0.54 -5.83
C ARG A 21 -0.13 -0.57 -5.04
N LYS A 22 -1.21 -1.07 -5.63
CA LYS A 22 -2.51 -1.27 -4.97
C LYS A 22 -2.90 -2.75 -4.97
N ILE A 23 -3.75 -3.12 -4.02
CA ILE A 23 -4.39 -4.44 -4.03
C ILE A 23 -5.60 -4.36 -4.96
N VAL A 24 -5.62 -5.23 -5.95
CA VAL A 24 -6.68 -5.31 -6.96
C VAL A 24 -7.45 -6.60 -6.82
N VAL A 25 -8.72 -6.53 -7.19
CA VAL A 25 -9.63 -7.66 -7.23
C VAL A 25 -9.80 -8.12 -8.68
N LEU A 26 -9.55 -9.38 -8.97
CA LEU A 26 -9.87 -10.00 -10.25
C LEU A 26 -11.32 -10.49 -10.28
N SER A 27 -11.93 -10.44 -11.46
CA SER A 27 -13.27 -10.98 -11.70
C SER A 27 -13.33 -12.48 -11.35
N GLY A 28 -14.48 -12.95 -10.85
CA GLY A 28 -14.66 -14.34 -10.42
C GLY A 28 -14.36 -15.36 -11.53
N LYS A 29 -14.66 -15.03 -12.80
CA LYS A 29 -14.32 -15.86 -13.96
C LYS A 29 -12.81 -15.99 -14.15
N ALA A 30 -12.06 -14.90 -14.00
CA ALA A 30 -10.59 -14.93 -14.08
C ALA A 30 -9.99 -15.74 -12.92
N ALA A 31 -10.46 -15.51 -11.69
CA ALA A 31 -9.93 -16.22 -10.52
C ALA A 31 -10.18 -17.73 -10.53
N LEU A 32 -11.29 -18.19 -11.13
CA LEU A 32 -11.58 -19.60 -11.35
C LEU A 32 -10.59 -20.25 -12.34
N MET A 33 -10.12 -19.49 -13.34
CA MET A 33 -9.13 -19.99 -14.30
C MET A 33 -7.72 -20.02 -13.71
N GLU A 34 -7.33 -19.00 -12.94
CA GLU A 34 -5.95 -18.86 -12.47
C GLU A 34 -5.62 -19.74 -11.24
N LYS A 35 -6.62 -20.30 -10.52
CA LYS A 35 -6.48 -21.02 -9.22
C LYS A 35 -5.79 -20.21 -8.09
N SER A 36 -5.13 -19.12 -8.41
CA SER A 36 -4.40 -18.20 -7.54
C SER A 36 -5.28 -17.21 -6.77
N GLY A 37 -6.61 -17.34 -6.84
CA GLY A 37 -7.56 -16.51 -6.10
C GLY A 37 -7.90 -15.18 -6.80
N GLN A 38 -8.62 -14.30 -6.10
CA GLN A 38 -9.07 -13.01 -6.66
C GLN A 38 -8.19 -11.82 -6.27
N LEU A 39 -7.40 -11.92 -5.20
CA LEU A 39 -6.68 -10.78 -4.65
C LEU A 39 -5.22 -10.77 -5.09
N PHE A 40 -4.82 -9.67 -5.72
CA PHE A 40 -3.45 -9.47 -6.22
C PHE A 40 -2.90 -8.13 -5.76
N TYR A 41 -1.66 -8.09 -5.33
CA TYR A 41 -0.92 -6.84 -5.23
C TYR A 41 -0.33 -6.49 -6.61
N CYS A 42 -0.73 -5.36 -7.19
CA CYS A 42 -0.23 -4.91 -8.48
C CYS A 42 1.14 -4.24 -8.29
N GLN A 43 2.20 -4.89 -8.76
CA GLN A 43 3.55 -4.37 -8.71
C GLN A 43 3.78 -3.31 -9.80
N GLY A 44 3.14 -3.46 -10.97
CA GLY A 44 3.26 -2.52 -12.08
C GLY A 44 2.86 -3.12 -13.42
N GLY A 45 3.53 -2.70 -14.49
CA GLY A 45 3.21 -3.05 -15.88
C GLY A 45 2.42 -1.96 -16.60
N ILE A 46 2.42 -2.01 -17.94
CA ILE A 46 1.81 -0.97 -18.79
C ILE A 46 0.33 -0.76 -18.42
N GLY A 47 -0.40 -1.85 -18.18
CA GLY A 47 -1.81 -1.80 -17.81
C GLY A 47 -2.10 -1.22 -16.41
N SER A 48 -1.08 -0.93 -15.60
CA SER A 48 -1.26 -0.46 -14.22
C SER A 48 -1.47 1.06 -14.10
N ASP A 49 -1.22 1.79 -15.20
CA ASP A 49 -1.23 3.25 -15.21
C ASP A 49 -2.63 3.85 -15.40
N LEU A 50 -2.79 5.14 -15.07
CA LEU A 50 -4.06 5.87 -14.91
C LEU A 50 -5.08 5.68 -16.04
N LEU A 51 -4.61 5.63 -17.29
CA LEU A 51 -5.45 5.68 -18.49
C LEU A 51 -5.75 4.30 -19.10
N HIS A 52 -5.13 3.23 -18.58
CA HIS A 52 -5.22 1.91 -19.19
C HIS A 52 -6.42 1.13 -18.66
N ARG A 53 -7.26 0.64 -19.59
CA ARG A 53 -8.38 -0.26 -19.30
C ARG A 53 -8.08 -1.73 -19.64
N SER A 54 -6.96 -2.00 -20.30
CA SER A 54 -6.48 -3.32 -20.71
C SER A 54 -4.95 -3.34 -20.76
N GLY A 55 -4.36 -4.52 -20.96
CA GLY A 55 -2.92 -4.70 -21.08
C GLY A 55 -2.28 -5.37 -19.86
N PRO A 56 -1.03 -5.83 -20.00
CA PRO A 56 -0.39 -6.66 -19.00
C PRO A 56 -0.06 -5.85 -17.74
N ILE A 57 -0.44 -6.43 -16.60
CA ILE A 57 -0.02 -6.02 -15.28
C ILE A 57 0.75 -7.15 -14.62
N VAL A 58 1.75 -6.78 -13.85
CA VAL A 58 2.54 -7.70 -13.04
C VAL A 58 1.94 -7.68 -11.65
N GLY A 59 1.33 -8.79 -11.25
CA GLY A 59 0.67 -8.95 -9.96
C GLY A 59 1.33 -10.03 -9.11
N ILE A 60 1.23 -9.91 -7.79
CA ILE A 60 1.56 -10.98 -6.84
C ILE A 60 0.25 -11.47 -6.23
N SER A 61 -0.07 -12.75 -6.41
CA SER A 61 -1.25 -13.36 -5.78
C SER A 61 -1.10 -13.32 -4.27
N LEU A 62 -2.08 -12.74 -3.58
CA LEU A 62 -2.11 -12.71 -2.12
C LEU A 62 -2.55 -14.04 -1.51
N ARG A 63 -2.87 -15.05 -2.33
CA ARG A 63 -3.17 -16.41 -1.88
C ARG A 63 -1.94 -17.31 -1.94
N THR A 64 -1.13 -17.19 -3.00
CA THR A 64 -0.01 -18.10 -3.25
C THR A 64 1.35 -17.43 -3.05
N GLY A 65 1.40 -16.09 -2.98
CA GLY A 65 2.64 -15.31 -2.97
C GLY A 65 3.37 -15.31 -4.31
N ARG A 66 2.79 -15.88 -5.38
CA ARG A 66 3.46 -16.01 -6.68
C ARG A 66 3.20 -14.80 -7.57
N LYS A 67 4.23 -14.44 -8.33
CA LYS A 67 4.18 -13.39 -9.35
C LYS A 67 3.54 -13.93 -10.63
N GLU A 68 2.60 -13.19 -11.18
CA GLU A 68 1.80 -13.59 -12.35
C GLU A 68 1.57 -12.37 -13.25
N ILE A 69 1.45 -12.62 -14.55
CA ILE A 69 1.03 -11.60 -15.52
C ILE A 69 -0.47 -11.72 -15.70
N VAL A 70 -1.19 -10.65 -15.39
CA VAL A 70 -2.65 -10.58 -15.50
C VAL A 70 -3.01 -9.46 -16.46
N ASP A 71 -4.10 -9.60 -17.21
CA ASP A 71 -4.60 -8.50 -18.03
C ASP A 71 -5.44 -7.53 -17.18
N ARG A 72 -5.22 -6.22 -17.32
CA ARG A 72 -5.95 -5.16 -16.62
C ARG A 72 -7.47 -5.26 -16.80
N SER A 73 -7.95 -5.75 -17.96
CA SER A 73 -9.39 -5.93 -18.22
C SER A 73 -10.05 -6.97 -17.30
N LYS A 74 -9.27 -7.86 -16.66
CA LYS A 74 -9.77 -8.84 -15.68
C LYS A 74 -9.98 -8.22 -14.29
N VAL A 75 -9.51 -7.00 -14.04
CA VAL A 75 -9.55 -6.33 -12.73
C VAL A 75 -10.88 -5.59 -12.53
N LEU A 76 -11.59 -5.92 -11.46
CA LEU A 76 -12.82 -5.24 -11.02
C LEU A 76 -12.54 -3.86 -10.40
N GLY A 77 -11.46 -3.74 -9.62
CA GLY A 77 -11.14 -2.50 -8.93
C GLY A 77 -10.04 -2.65 -7.89
N ILE A 78 -9.77 -1.56 -7.17
CA ILE A 78 -8.88 -1.54 -6.00
C ILE A 78 -9.68 -1.98 -4.78
N LEU A 79 -9.20 -2.99 -4.07
CA LEU A 79 -9.84 -3.50 -2.85
C LEU A 79 -9.88 -2.40 -1.77
N ARG A 80 -11.02 -2.27 -1.07
CA ARG A 80 -11.08 -1.42 0.13
C ARG A 80 -10.14 -1.99 1.20
N PRO A 81 -9.29 -1.18 1.85
CA PRO A 81 -8.31 -1.73 2.77
C PRO A 81 -8.88 -2.56 3.94
N GLY A 82 -10.04 -2.15 4.47
CA GLY A 82 -10.76 -2.90 5.52
C GLY A 82 -11.35 -4.24 5.07
N HIS A 83 -11.30 -4.59 3.78
CA HIS A 83 -11.82 -5.85 3.26
C HIS A 83 -10.71 -6.90 3.01
N LEU A 84 -9.43 -6.58 3.27
CA LEU A 84 -8.34 -7.54 3.15
C LEU A 84 -8.33 -8.50 4.35
N PRO A 85 -8.52 -9.83 4.15
CA PRO A 85 -8.52 -10.78 5.24
C PRO A 85 -7.13 -11.03 5.80
N TRP A 86 -7.10 -11.62 7.00
CA TRP A 86 -5.88 -11.83 7.76
C TRP A 86 -4.85 -12.71 7.04
N MET A 87 -5.27 -13.73 6.27
CA MET A 87 -4.35 -14.64 5.59
C MET A 87 -3.58 -13.90 4.50
N GLU A 88 -4.28 -13.08 3.71
CA GLU A 88 -3.69 -12.28 2.64
C GLU A 88 -2.81 -11.15 3.18
N ARG A 89 -3.11 -10.60 4.36
CA ARG A 89 -2.22 -9.66 5.06
C ARG A 89 -0.84 -10.26 5.36
N LYS A 90 -0.77 -11.56 5.70
CA LYS A 90 0.53 -12.22 5.95
C LYS A 90 1.40 -12.26 4.68
N ILE A 91 0.80 -12.61 3.54
CA ILE A 91 1.50 -12.62 2.26
C ILE A 91 1.91 -11.20 1.86
N LEU A 92 1.01 -10.22 2.01
CA LEU A 92 1.31 -8.81 1.72
C LEU A 92 2.50 -8.28 2.56
N ALA A 93 2.58 -8.64 3.84
CA ALA A 93 3.66 -8.22 4.74
C ALA A 93 5.05 -8.71 4.29
N SER A 94 5.08 -9.76 3.47
CA SER A 94 6.29 -10.40 2.94
C SER A 94 6.66 -9.93 1.52
N ILE A 95 5.89 -9.00 0.94
CA ILE A 95 6.19 -8.41 -0.38
C ILE A 95 7.23 -7.31 -0.21
N SER A 96 8.35 -7.48 -0.92
CA SER A 96 9.40 -6.46 -0.99
C SER A 96 9.00 -5.34 -1.95
N PRO A 97 9.32 -4.07 -1.64
CA PRO A 97 9.16 -2.96 -2.58
C PRO A 97 10.16 -3.03 -3.77
N GLN A 98 11.24 -3.81 -3.65
CA GLN A 98 12.24 -3.99 -4.71
C GLN A 98 11.78 -5.06 -5.73
N GLU A 99 12.01 -4.79 -7.03
CA GLU A 99 11.55 -5.68 -8.11
C GLU A 99 12.52 -6.82 -8.47
N PHE A 100 13.80 -6.70 -8.09
CA PHE A 100 14.89 -7.61 -8.44
C PHE A 100 15.81 -7.86 -7.25
N GLY A 101 15.89 -9.11 -6.80
CA GLY A 101 16.91 -9.53 -5.85
C GLY A 101 18.15 -9.99 -6.61
N ILE A 102 19.16 -9.13 -6.69
CA ILE A 102 20.56 -9.57 -6.77
C ILE A 102 21.36 -8.63 -5.86
N GLY A 103 21.47 -9.00 -4.59
CA GLY A 103 22.28 -8.33 -3.58
C GLY A 103 22.24 -9.08 -2.24
N GLU A 104 23.35 -9.67 -1.84
CA GLU A 104 23.67 -10.02 -0.44
C GLU A 104 24.75 -9.04 0.06
N PRO A 105 25.00 -8.83 1.37
CA PRO A 105 24.21 -9.08 2.57
C PRO A 105 23.96 -7.79 3.40
N PHE A 106 24.06 -6.58 2.82
CA PHE A 106 23.90 -5.33 3.57
C PHE A 106 22.44 -4.86 3.59
N LYS A 107 21.61 -5.66 4.26
CA LYS A 107 20.24 -5.28 4.57
C LYS A 107 20.25 -4.27 5.72
N GLY A 108 20.18 -2.99 5.38
CA GLY A 108 20.28 -1.89 6.34
C GLY A 108 19.13 -1.81 7.33
N TYR A 109 17.94 -2.27 6.93
CA TYR A 109 16.72 -2.18 7.72
C TYR A 109 15.87 -3.45 7.62
N LEU A 110 15.32 -3.89 8.74
CA LEU A 110 14.27 -4.91 8.81
C LEU A 110 12.91 -4.22 8.93
N CYS A 111 12.02 -4.43 7.97
CA CYS A 111 10.65 -3.94 8.01
C CYS A 111 9.69 -5.12 8.19
N TYR A 112 8.81 -5.07 9.17
CA TYR A 112 7.85 -6.14 9.41
C TYR A 112 6.52 -5.63 9.93
N CYS A 113 5.50 -6.48 9.85
CA CYS A 113 4.16 -6.18 10.33
C CYS A 113 3.75 -7.15 11.43
N LEU A 114 3.06 -6.62 12.43
CA LEU A 114 2.43 -7.40 13.50
C LEU A 114 0.90 -7.37 13.31
N LEU A 115 0.26 -8.49 13.64
CA LEU A 115 -1.19 -8.59 13.73
C LEU A 115 -1.70 -7.96 15.03
N GLU A 116 -3.02 -7.81 15.18
CA GLU A 116 -3.64 -7.21 16.37
C GLU A 116 -3.29 -7.93 17.67
N ASP A 117 -3.07 -9.25 17.61
CA ASP A 117 -2.64 -10.08 18.75
C ASP A 117 -1.14 -10.00 19.03
N GLY A 118 -0.40 -9.16 18.30
CA GLY A 118 1.04 -9.00 18.39
C GLY A 118 1.85 -10.07 17.67
N SER A 119 1.20 -11.06 17.03
CA SER A 119 1.91 -12.10 16.27
C SER A 119 2.50 -11.55 14.97
N LEU A 120 3.61 -12.14 14.52
CA LEU A 120 4.28 -11.75 13.29
C LEU A 120 3.41 -12.08 12.06
N ALA A 121 3.04 -11.06 11.29
CA ALA A 121 2.35 -11.24 10.01
C ALA A 121 3.34 -11.63 8.90
N GLY A 122 4.51 -11.00 8.90
CA GLY A 122 5.58 -11.17 7.91
C GLY A 122 6.49 -9.95 7.88
N GLY A 123 7.55 -10.03 7.09
CA GLY A 123 8.51 -8.92 6.97
C GLY A 123 9.51 -9.12 5.84
N VAL A 124 10.21 -8.04 5.53
CA VAL A 124 11.23 -7.98 4.50
C VAL A 124 12.40 -7.17 4.99
N TRP A 125 13.57 -7.59 4.57
CA TRP A 125 14.78 -6.81 4.73
C TRP A 125 14.96 -5.90 3.52
N VAL A 126 15.32 -4.64 3.75
CA VAL A 126 15.55 -3.64 2.71
C VAL A 126 16.87 -2.91 2.92
N GLU A 127 17.40 -2.33 1.85
CA GLU A 127 18.75 -1.75 1.83
C GLU A 127 18.74 -0.25 2.15
N SER A 128 17.72 0.47 1.69
CA SER A 128 17.67 1.93 1.72
C SER A 128 16.48 2.46 2.53
N TRP A 129 16.53 3.73 2.93
CA TRP A 129 15.39 4.36 3.59
C TRP A 129 14.24 4.62 2.60
N GLU A 130 14.56 4.81 1.33
CA GLU A 130 13.61 4.91 0.23
C GLU A 130 12.77 3.62 0.13
N ASP A 131 13.39 2.46 0.34
CA ASP A 131 12.70 1.18 0.40
C ASP A 131 11.85 1.03 1.68
N VAL A 132 12.33 1.51 2.83
CA VAL A 132 11.53 1.59 4.07
C VAL A 132 10.24 2.39 3.82
N VAL A 133 10.40 3.54 3.16
CA VAL A 133 9.28 4.40 2.75
C VAL A 133 8.34 3.69 1.79
N ALA A 134 8.87 2.99 0.79
CA ALA A 134 8.07 2.24 -0.16
C ALA A 134 7.31 1.10 0.52
N TYR A 135 7.95 0.36 1.43
CA TYR A 135 7.34 -0.70 2.21
C TYR A 135 6.22 -0.16 3.10
N THR A 136 6.49 0.86 3.90
CA THR A 136 5.49 1.47 4.80
C THR A 136 4.27 1.98 4.01
N ARG A 137 4.46 2.56 2.82
CA ARG A 137 3.35 2.96 1.93
C ARG A 137 2.47 1.79 1.47
N ILE A 138 3.08 0.64 1.17
CA ILE A 138 2.32 -0.58 0.80
C ILE A 138 1.51 -1.05 2.00
N GLN A 139 2.11 -1.09 3.18
CA GLN A 139 1.51 -1.73 4.36
C GLN A 139 0.51 -0.84 5.11
N LYS A 140 0.71 0.50 5.16
CA LYS A 140 -0.03 1.45 6.02
C LYS A 140 -1.54 1.39 5.85
N ALA A 141 -2.03 1.07 4.67
CA ALA A 141 -3.46 0.97 4.41
C ALA A 141 -4.08 -0.35 4.94
N TYR A 142 -3.30 -1.43 5.02
CA TYR A 142 -3.81 -2.80 5.19
C TYR A 142 -3.36 -3.48 6.48
N GLN A 143 -2.32 -2.98 7.13
CA GLN A 143 -1.73 -3.56 8.34
C GLN A 143 -1.99 -2.67 9.54
N ASP A 144 -2.18 -3.31 10.69
CA ASP A 144 -2.45 -2.60 11.95
C ASP A 144 -1.17 -2.09 12.60
N HIS A 145 -0.05 -2.80 12.42
CA HIS A 145 1.19 -2.45 13.08
C HIS A 145 2.38 -2.72 12.16
N ILE A 146 3.18 -1.69 11.88
CA ILE A 146 4.39 -1.75 11.06
C ILE A 146 5.57 -1.33 11.93
N VAL A 147 6.63 -2.12 11.92
CA VAL A 147 7.87 -1.86 12.67
C VAL A 147 9.04 -1.86 11.70
N VAL A 148 9.96 -0.91 11.90
CA VAL A 148 11.22 -0.81 11.17
C VAL A 148 12.35 -0.81 12.18
N CYS A 149 13.26 -1.76 12.03
CA CYS A 149 14.49 -1.84 12.79
C CYS A 149 15.71 -1.57 11.90
N ASP A 150 16.81 -1.13 12.51
CA ASP A 150 18.12 -1.26 11.87
C ASP A 150 18.65 -2.70 11.92
N LYS A 151 19.85 -2.90 11.39
CA LYS A 151 20.56 -4.17 11.40
C LYS A 151 20.92 -4.70 12.80
N GLU A 152 20.91 -3.84 13.82
CA GLU A 152 21.11 -4.22 15.22
C GLU A 152 19.77 -4.43 15.96
N GLU A 153 18.68 -4.57 15.21
CA GLU A 153 17.31 -4.80 15.72
C GLU A 153 16.76 -3.66 16.59
N ARG A 154 17.38 -2.47 16.54
CA ARG A 154 16.87 -1.29 17.25
C ARG A 154 15.70 -0.69 16.47
N VAL A 155 14.57 -0.48 17.15
CA VAL A 155 13.37 0.11 16.54
C VAL A 155 13.63 1.57 16.17
N LEU A 156 13.50 1.89 14.89
CA LEU A 156 13.70 3.23 14.32
C LEU A 156 12.39 3.95 14.00
N LEU A 157 11.38 3.19 13.62
CA LEU A 157 10.05 3.68 13.26
C LEU A 157 9.03 2.62 13.63
N GLU A 158 7.92 3.06 14.21
CA GLU A 158 6.80 2.20 14.56
C GLU A 158 5.51 2.94 14.23
N ILE A 159 4.64 2.27 13.46
CA ILE A 159 3.36 2.81 13.01
C ILE A 159 2.27 1.85 13.49
N HIS A 160 1.40 2.32 14.37
CA HIS A 160 0.26 1.58 14.86
C HIS A 160 -1.04 2.26 14.43
N ARG A 161 -1.90 1.53 13.72
CA ARG A 161 -3.19 1.98 13.16
C ARG A 161 -3.06 3.30 12.40
N GLY A 162 -2.03 3.38 11.56
CA GLY A 162 -1.70 4.55 10.75
C GLY A 162 -1.03 5.71 11.50
N CYS A 163 -0.85 5.59 12.82
CA CYS A 163 -0.23 6.62 13.67
C CYS A 163 1.23 6.25 13.98
N VAL A 164 2.14 7.21 13.83
CA VAL A 164 3.54 7.01 14.20
C VAL A 164 3.67 7.08 15.73
N ILE A 165 4.12 6.01 16.37
CA ILE A 165 4.30 5.93 17.82
C ILE A 165 5.77 5.95 18.25
N ASN A 166 6.69 5.52 17.39
CA ASN A 166 8.14 5.71 17.56
C ASN A 166 8.72 6.39 16.32
N ARG A 167 9.54 7.43 16.54
CA ARG A 167 9.93 8.40 15.49
C ARG A 167 11.41 8.76 15.45
N THR A 168 12.29 7.89 15.93
CA THR A 168 13.75 8.13 15.98
C THR A 168 14.32 8.62 14.63
N LYS A 169 13.75 8.16 13.50
CA LYS A 169 14.13 8.62 12.14
C LYS A 169 12.97 9.18 11.29
N LEU A 170 11.87 9.65 11.90
CA LEU A 170 10.70 10.14 11.15
C LEU A 170 11.01 11.28 10.17
N TRP A 171 11.93 12.18 10.53
CA TRP A 171 12.37 13.30 9.68
C TRP A 171 12.90 12.85 8.31
N MET A 172 13.43 11.63 8.20
CA MET A 172 13.86 11.05 6.91
C MET A 172 12.67 10.68 6.01
N MET A 173 11.49 10.36 6.57
CA MET A 173 10.25 10.17 5.77
C MET A 173 9.73 11.52 5.27
N GLU A 174 9.77 12.55 6.11
CA GLU A 174 9.30 13.90 5.75
C GLU A 174 10.16 14.52 4.65
N ALA A 175 11.49 14.35 4.73
CA ALA A 175 12.44 14.80 3.71
C ALA A 175 12.20 14.15 2.34
N ASN A 176 11.77 12.89 2.33
CA ASN A 176 11.43 12.13 1.13
C ASN A 176 9.98 12.36 0.64
N GLY A 177 9.30 13.40 1.15
CA GLY A 177 7.97 13.79 0.70
C GLY A 177 6.88 12.77 1.03
N VAL A 178 7.11 11.88 1.99
CA VAL A 178 6.21 10.75 2.28
C VAL A 178 4.91 11.22 2.91
N ASP A 179 4.97 12.32 3.66
CA ASP A 179 3.81 12.98 4.25
C ASP A 179 3.09 13.95 3.28
N ARG A 180 3.67 14.21 2.09
CA ARG A 180 3.05 15.05 1.05
C ARG A 180 2.12 14.27 0.12
N VAL A 181 2.21 12.94 0.09
CA VAL A 181 1.55 12.11 -0.94
C VAL A 181 0.19 11.55 -0.51
N ASP A 182 -0.23 11.68 0.76
CA ASP A 182 -1.63 11.41 1.15
C ASP A 182 -2.58 12.60 0.82
N LYS A 183 -2.08 13.69 0.23
CA LYS A 183 -2.90 14.81 -0.29
C LYS A 183 -3.36 14.64 -1.75
N GLU A 184 -2.91 13.60 -2.44
CA GLU A 184 -3.35 13.31 -3.82
C GLU A 184 -4.67 12.53 -3.90
N THR A 185 -5.35 12.31 -2.76
CA THR A 185 -6.80 12.10 -2.82
C THR A 185 -7.43 13.48 -3.08
N GLU A 186 -7.61 13.80 -4.36
CA GLU A 186 -8.20 15.04 -4.87
C GLU A 186 -9.45 15.48 -4.08
N ILE A 187 -9.29 16.43 -3.16
CA ILE A 187 -10.39 17.27 -2.72
C ILE A 187 -10.38 18.50 -3.64
N PHE A 188 -11.13 18.43 -4.73
CA PHE A 188 -11.58 19.63 -5.41
C PHE A 188 -12.71 20.22 -4.59
N ILE A 189 -12.42 21.25 -3.79
CA ILE A 189 -13.46 22.08 -3.20
C ILE A 189 -14.06 22.90 -4.35
N ARG A 190 -15.29 22.56 -4.74
CA ARG A 190 -16.10 23.39 -5.63
C ARG A 190 -16.57 24.59 -4.81
N ALA A 191 -15.94 25.75 -5.01
CA ALA A 191 -16.52 27.01 -4.56
C ALA A 191 -17.53 27.48 -5.62
N GLU A 192 -18.74 27.81 -5.19
CA GLU A 192 -19.72 28.51 -6.03
C GLU A 192 -19.06 29.77 -6.60
N GLY A 193 -19.04 29.91 -7.93
CA GLY A 193 -18.55 31.12 -8.62
C GLY A 193 -17.33 30.98 -9.55
N GLY A 194 -16.78 29.78 -9.76
CA GLY A 194 -16.03 29.48 -11.00
C GLY A 194 -14.72 30.24 -11.28
N ARG A 195 -13.93 30.62 -10.27
CA ARG A 195 -12.53 31.07 -10.48
C ARG A 195 -11.53 30.44 -9.51
N PHE A 196 -10.41 29.96 -10.04
CA PHE A 196 -9.29 29.39 -9.30
C PHE A 196 -8.27 30.48 -8.94
N TYR A 197 -7.93 30.61 -7.65
CA TYR A 197 -6.80 31.44 -7.21
C TYR A 197 -5.95 30.71 -6.16
N GLY A 198 -4.65 30.54 -6.47
CA GLY A 198 -3.54 30.56 -5.52
C GLY A 198 -3.39 29.42 -4.49
N LYS A 199 -2.21 28.78 -4.49
CA LYS A 199 -1.75 27.86 -3.42
C LYS A 199 -1.72 28.58 -2.06
N ARG A 200 -2.64 28.25 -1.14
CA ARG A 200 -2.45 28.50 0.29
C ARG A 200 -1.84 27.28 0.97
N LYS A 201 -0.69 27.50 1.60
CA LYS A 201 0.00 26.54 2.47
C LYS A 201 -0.79 26.47 3.79
N LEU A 202 -1.75 25.54 3.89
CA LEU A 202 -2.37 25.21 5.17
C LEU A 202 -1.31 24.55 6.05
N ARG A 203 -0.88 25.26 7.11
CA ARG A 203 -0.24 24.63 8.28
C ARG A 203 -1.29 23.71 8.90
N LEU A 204 -1.02 22.41 8.94
CA LEU A 204 -1.82 21.50 9.74
C LEU A 204 -1.41 21.63 11.20
N ASN A 205 -2.43 21.68 12.05
CA ASN A 205 -2.36 21.79 13.49
C ASN A 205 -1.83 20.46 14.07
N PRO A 206 -0.81 20.46 14.98
CA PRO A 206 -0.25 19.23 15.54
C PRO A 206 -1.21 18.41 16.44
N ASP A 207 -2.40 18.90 16.75
CA ASP A 207 -3.18 18.41 17.91
C ASP A 207 -4.21 17.28 17.64
N ILE A 208 -4.09 16.51 16.55
CA ILE A 208 -5.07 15.42 16.30
C ILE A 208 -4.77 14.14 17.11
N CYS A 209 -3.56 13.99 17.67
CA CYS A 209 -3.22 12.82 18.50
C CYS A 209 -3.44 12.98 20.02
N GLU A 210 -3.74 14.16 20.56
CA GLU A 210 -3.80 14.36 22.02
C GLU A 210 -5.20 14.16 22.66
N ARG A 211 -6.22 13.68 21.94
CA ARG A 211 -7.57 13.53 22.50
C ARG A 211 -8.08 12.11 22.73
N ARG A 212 -7.22 11.09 22.71
CA ARG A 212 -7.58 9.74 23.16
C ARG A 212 -6.40 9.01 23.80
N LEU A 213 -6.00 9.47 24.98
CA LEU A 213 -5.48 8.64 26.07
C LEU A 213 -6.07 9.19 27.37
#